data_AF-K6U329-F1
#
_entry.id   AF-K6U329-F1
#
_cell.length_a   1.000
_cell.length_b   1.000
_cell.length_c   1.000
_cell.angle_alpha   90.00
_cell.angle_beta   90.00
_cell.angle_gamma   90.00
#
_symmetry.space_group_name_H-M   'P 1'
#
loop_
_entity.id
_entity.type
_entity.pdbx_description
1 polymer ?
#
loop_
_entity_poly.entity_id
_entity_poly.type
_entity_poly.pdbx_seq_one_letter_code
_entity_poly.pdbx_strand_id
1 'polypeptide(L)'
;MSNINNFIDSTGKLKSWPSKRELKFKALEYIASKFEYDRFYTEKEVNNIIDNYHTFGDYFLIRRGLVDSKLLSRTRNGSKYWRKYDSLEEELMISKLIVENNNIGAILNIIKIKNGMSSIRYHILTDKGEFILKNIEDNGMNNPENEYKIHQILENENIPI
;
A
#
# COMPACT_ATOMS: atom_id res chain seq x y z
N MET A 1 -21.53 11.67 4.91
CA MET A 1 -20.63 10.52 4.63
C MET A 1 -21.46 9.25 4.55
N SER A 2 -21.27 8.46 3.49
CA SER A 2 -21.94 7.17 3.28
C SER A 2 -21.37 6.12 4.24
N ASN A 3 -22.20 5.59 5.15
CA ASN A 3 -21.80 4.59 6.16
C ASN A 3 -22.23 3.17 5.73
N ILE A 4 -21.34 2.19 5.90
CA ILE A 4 -21.59 0.79 5.54
C ILE A 4 -22.21 -0.05 6.66
N ASN A 5 -22.33 0.45 7.89
CA ASN A 5 -22.82 -0.33 9.04
C ASN A 5 -24.15 -1.06 8.79
N ASN A 6 -25.04 -0.49 7.97
CA ASN A 6 -26.32 -1.13 7.61
C ASN A 6 -26.16 -2.44 6.80
N PHE A 7 -25.00 -2.66 6.17
CA PHE A 7 -24.66 -3.85 5.38
C PHE A 7 -23.84 -4.87 6.17
N ILE A 8 -23.46 -4.56 7.42
CA ILE A 8 -22.73 -5.48 8.29
C ILE A 8 -23.75 -6.16 9.21
N ASP A 9 -23.60 -7.46 9.44
CA ASP A 9 -24.40 -8.21 10.41
C ASP A 9 -23.77 -8.18 11.82
N SER A 10 -24.45 -8.79 12.79
CA SER A 10 -23.98 -8.85 14.17
C SER A 10 -22.67 -9.64 14.35
N THR A 11 -22.29 -10.45 13.36
CA THR A 11 -21.04 -11.24 13.36
C THR A 11 -19.88 -10.53 12.66
N GLY A 12 -20.12 -9.33 12.12
CA GLY A 12 -19.12 -8.59 11.36
C GLY A 12 -18.97 -9.07 9.92
N LYS A 13 -19.99 -9.68 9.31
CA LYS A 13 -19.96 -10.04 7.88
C LYS A 13 -20.79 -9.10 7.04
N LEU A 14 -20.35 -8.89 5.81
CA LEU A 14 -21.12 -8.15 4.82
C LEU A 14 -22.33 -9.00 4.37
N LYS A 15 -23.52 -8.61 4.82
CA LYS A 15 -24.76 -9.38 4.62
C LYS A 15 -25.44 -9.15 3.27
N SER A 16 -25.10 -8.07 2.58
CA SER A 16 -25.61 -7.76 1.24
C SER A 16 -24.68 -6.83 0.47
N TRP A 17 -24.73 -6.89 -0.85
CA TRP A 17 -23.95 -6.01 -1.71
C TRP A 17 -24.65 -4.66 -1.94
N PRO A 18 -24.00 -3.52 -1.63
CA PRO A 18 -24.62 -2.21 -1.85
C PRO A 18 -24.88 -1.91 -3.33
N SER A 19 -25.95 -1.17 -3.64
CA SER A 19 -26.22 -0.71 -5.01
C SER A 19 -25.42 0.55 -5.38
N LYS A 20 -25.25 1.48 -4.43
CA LYS A 20 -24.54 2.76 -4.63
C LYS A 20 -23.03 2.56 -4.74
N ARG A 21 -22.39 3.22 -5.71
CA ARG A 21 -20.95 3.12 -5.97
C ARG A 21 -20.08 3.44 -4.74
N GLU A 22 -20.39 4.52 -4.02
CA GLU A 22 -19.65 4.89 -2.80
C GLU A 22 -19.72 3.81 -1.72
N LEU A 23 -20.90 3.22 -1.52
CA LEU A 23 -21.08 2.16 -0.54
C LEU A 23 -20.41 0.85 -0.97
N LYS A 24 -20.39 0.55 -2.28
CA LYS A 24 -19.59 -0.57 -2.81
C LYS A 24 -18.11 -0.37 -2.51
N PHE A 25 -17.57 0.84 -2.69
CA PHE A 25 -16.18 1.12 -2.34
C PHE A 25 -15.93 0.94 -0.84
N LYS A 26 -16.82 1.46 0.03
CA LYS A 26 -16.75 1.24 1.49
C LYS A 26 -16.81 -0.24 1.87
N ALA A 27 -17.55 -1.05 1.11
CA ALA A 27 -17.61 -2.51 1.29
C ALA A 27 -16.27 -3.16 0.95
N LEU A 28 -15.65 -2.72 -0.13
CA LEU A 28 -14.34 -3.19 -0.52
C LEU A 28 -13.26 -2.75 0.48
N GLU A 29 -13.27 -1.52 0.98
CA GLU A 29 -12.36 -1.06 2.06
C GLU A 29 -12.51 -1.92 3.32
N TYR A 30 -13.77 -2.21 3.71
CA TYR A 30 -14.05 -3.06 4.85
C TYR A 30 -13.43 -4.46 4.69
N ILE A 31 -13.60 -5.11 3.53
CA ILE A 31 -13.01 -6.42 3.27
C ILE A 31 -11.48 -6.34 3.11
N ALA A 32 -10.96 -5.29 2.46
CA ALA A 32 -9.53 -5.06 2.31
C ALA A 32 -8.83 -4.95 3.67
N SER A 33 -9.50 -4.40 4.69
CA SER A 33 -8.98 -4.30 6.06
C SER A 33 -8.60 -5.65 6.69
N LYS A 34 -9.10 -6.77 6.14
CA LYS A 34 -8.86 -8.14 6.63
C LYS A 34 -7.61 -8.77 6.06
N PHE A 35 -6.95 -8.09 5.11
CA PHE A 35 -5.67 -8.49 4.58
C PHE A 35 -4.57 -7.73 5.32
N GLU A 36 -3.59 -8.47 5.83
CA GLU A 36 -2.34 -7.92 6.35
C GLU A 36 -1.55 -7.25 5.22
N TYR A 37 -0.87 -6.17 5.57
CA TYR A 37 0.17 -5.61 4.72
C TYR A 37 1.41 -6.53 4.72
N ASP A 38 2.31 -6.35 3.75
CA ASP A 38 3.57 -7.10 3.58
C ASP A 38 3.43 -8.62 3.45
N ARG A 39 2.23 -9.09 3.13
CA ARG A 39 1.93 -10.51 2.94
C ARG A 39 1.43 -10.81 1.53
N PHE A 40 2.00 -11.85 0.95
CA PHE A 40 1.47 -12.46 -0.27
C PHE A 40 0.46 -13.56 0.06
N TYR A 41 -0.66 -13.54 -0.64
CA TYR A 41 -1.73 -14.53 -0.55
C TYR A 41 -1.86 -15.26 -1.89
N THR A 42 -2.09 -16.56 -1.83
CA THR A 42 -2.57 -17.34 -2.97
C THR A 42 -4.03 -16.98 -3.29
N GLU A 43 -4.49 -17.27 -4.50
CA GLU A 43 -5.91 -17.09 -4.85
C GLU A 43 -6.85 -17.82 -3.87
N LYS A 44 -6.47 -19.01 -3.42
CA LYS A 44 -7.26 -19.81 -2.47
C LYS A 44 -7.39 -19.12 -1.11
N GLU A 45 -6.30 -18.57 -0.58
CA GLU A 45 -6.34 -17.80 0.66
C GLU A 45 -7.19 -16.54 0.54
N VAL A 46 -7.08 -15.82 -0.58
CA VAL A 46 -7.92 -14.65 -0.84
C VAL A 46 -9.40 -15.01 -0.84
N ASN A 47 -9.78 -16.07 -1.56
CA ASN A 47 -11.17 -16.52 -1.61
C ASN A 47 -11.67 -16.91 -0.20
N ASN A 48 -10.87 -17.67 0.56
CA ASN A 48 -11.21 -18.07 1.92
C ASN A 48 -11.39 -16.86 2.88
N ILE A 49 -10.50 -15.86 2.80
CA ILE A 49 -10.63 -14.63 3.59
C ILE A 49 -11.94 -13.95 3.22
N ILE A 50 -12.20 -13.75 1.93
CA ILE A 50 -13.42 -13.08 1.47
C ILE A 50 -14.67 -13.84 1.96
N ASP A 51 -14.72 -15.16 1.81
CA ASP A 51 -15.82 -16.01 2.26
C ASP A 51 -16.11 -15.90 3.76
N ASN A 52 -15.08 -15.70 4.57
CA ASN A 52 -15.25 -15.50 6.01
C ASN A 52 -15.92 -14.16 6.38
N TYR A 53 -15.89 -13.17 5.49
CA TYR A 53 -16.36 -11.80 5.78
C TYR A 53 -17.58 -11.37 4.97
N HIS A 54 -18.28 -12.28 4.30
CA HIS A 54 -19.57 -12.00 3.67
C HIS A 54 -20.52 -13.20 3.74
N THR A 55 -21.81 -13.01 3.44
CA THR A 55 -22.83 -14.07 3.55
C THR A 55 -23.50 -14.45 2.24
N PHE A 56 -23.25 -13.72 1.15
CA PHE A 56 -23.94 -13.88 -0.13
C PHE A 56 -23.23 -14.80 -1.14
N GLY A 57 -22.10 -15.42 -0.76
CA GLY A 57 -21.45 -16.50 -1.52
C GLY A 57 -20.85 -16.11 -2.87
N ASP A 58 -20.50 -14.84 -3.08
CA ASP A 58 -19.89 -14.34 -4.31
C ASP A 58 -18.55 -13.66 -4.02
N TYR A 59 -17.55 -14.48 -3.70
CA TYR A 59 -16.18 -13.99 -3.52
C TYR A 59 -15.56 -13.48 -4.83
N PHE A 60 -16.05 -13.88 -6.01
CA PHE A 60 -15.54 -13.39 -7.30
C PHE A 60 -15.86 -11.92 -7.49
N LEU A 61 -17.07 -11.49 -7.15
CA LEU A 61 -17.50 -10.09 -7.16
C LEU A 61 -16.59 -9.23 -6.29
N ILE A 62 -16.34 -9.67 -5.06
CA ILE A 62 -15.50 -8.94 -4.10
C ILE A 62 -14.05 -8.93 -4.57
N ARG A 63 -13.47 -10.08 -4.94
CA ARG A 63 -12.07 -10.19 -5.37
C ARG A 63 -11.78 -9.33 -6.59
N ARG A 64 -12.69 -9.31 -7.57
CA ARG A 64 -12.58 -8.43 -8.75
C ARG A 64 -12.65 -6.97 -8.33
N GLY A 65 -13.63 -6.60 -7.50
CA GLY A 65 -13.77 -5.23 -6.98
C GLY A 65 -12.54 -4.74 -6.22
N LEU A 66 -11.91 -5.60 -5.41
CA LEU A 66 -10.69 -5.28 -4.66
C LEU A 66 -9.52 -4.94 -5.58
N VAL A 67 -9.35 -5.70 -6.68
CA VAL A 67 -8.30 -5.46 -7.67
C VAL A 67 -8.60 -4.23 -8.52
N ASP A 68 -9.83 -4.10 -9.03
CA ASP A 68 -10.24 -2.97 -9.87
C ASP A 68 -10.15 -1.63 -9.11
N SER A 69 -10.43 -1.67 -7.80
CA SER A 69 -10.32 -0.52 -6.90
C SER A 69 -8.91 -0.30 -6.35
N LYS A 70 -7.92 -1.07 -6.80
CA LYS A 70 -6.50 -1.02 -6.38
C LYS A 70 -6.24 -1.26 -4.89
N LEU A 71 -7.21 -1.81 -4.16
CA LEU A 71 -7.07 -2.20 -2.75
C LEU A 71 -6.24 -3.47 -2.58
N LEU A 72 -6.32 -4.38 -3.56
CA LEU A 72 -5.39 -5.48 -3.74
C LEU A 72 -4.66 -5.35 -5.08
N SER A 73 -3.44 -5.85 -5.13
CA SER A 73 -2.72 -6.12 -6.37
C SER A 73 -2.54 -7.61 -6.56
N ARG A 74 -2.26 -8.02 -7.81
CA ARG A 74 -2.05 -9.41 -8.17
C ARG A 74 -1.02 -9.58 -9.27
N THR A 75 -0.40 -10.75 -9.34
CA THR A 75 0.37 -11.16 -10.51
C THR A 75 -0.54 -11.36 -11.72
N ARG A 76 0.00 -11.20 -12.93
CA ARG A 76 -0.76 -11.38 -14.19
C ARG A 76 -1.42 -12.76 -14.28
N ASN A 77 -0.74 -13.79 -13.78
CA ASN A 77 -1.25 -15.17 -13.75
C ASN A 77 -2.14 -15.48 -12.52
N GLY A 78 -2.40 -14.51 -11.63
CA GLY A 78 -3.26 -14.68 -10.46
C GLY A 78 -2.67 -15.58 -9.35
N SER A 79 -1.41 -15.98 -9.45
CA SER A 79 -0.77 -16.85 -8.44
C SER A 79 -0.55 -16.17 -7.08
N LYS A 80 -0.40 -14.84 -7.06
CA LYS A 80 -0.18 -14.06 -5.84
C LYS A 80 -1.05 -12.81 -5.83
N TYR A 81 -1.55 -12.47 -4.66
CA TYR A 81 -2.25 -11.24 -4.31
C TYR A 81 -1.59 -10.59 -3.09
N TRP A 82 -1.69 -9.27 -2.96
CA TRP A 82 -1.21 -8.55 -1.79
C TRP A 82 -1.97 -7.23 -1.62
N ARG A 83 -2.13 -6.80 -0.37
CA ARG A 83 -2.69 -5.48 -0.04
C ARG A 83 -1.65 -4.42 -0.37
N LYS A 84 -2.09 -3.33 -1.01
CA LYS A 84 -1.24 -2.16 -1.20
C LYS A 84 -1.45 -1.20 -0.04
N TYR A 85 -0.38 -0.63 0.44
CA TYR A 85 -0.45 0.64 1.16
C TYR A 85 -1.13 1.66 0.26
N ASP A 86 -2.09 2.41 0.81
CA ASP A 86 -2.48 3.64 0.16
C ASP A 86 -1.31 4.64 0.22
N SER A 87 -1.30 5.65 -0.64
CA SER A 87 -0.17 6.57 -0.73
C SER A 87 0.12 7.33 0.57
N LEU A 88 -0.90 7.55 1.41
CA LEU A 88 -0.81 8.33 2.64
C LEU A 88 -0.31 7.45 3.80
N GLU A 89 -0.81 6.23 3.90
CA GLU A 89 -0.33 5.21 4.83
C GLU A 89 1.11 4.79 4.50
N GLU A 90 1.45 4.71 3.21
CA GLU A 90 2.80 4.49 2.74
C GLU A 90 3.71 5.63 3.22
N GLU A 91 3.34 6.89 2.95
CA GLU A 91 4.09 8.08 3.38
C GLU A 91 4.25 8.15 4.92
N LEU A 92 3.21 7.81 5.68
CA LEU A 92 3.25 7.78 7.14
C LEU A 92 4.13 6.64 7.67
N MET A 93 4.05 5.45 7.07
CA MET A 93 4.89 4.31 7.45
C MET A 93 6.36 4.60 7.16
N ILE A 94 6.66 5.16 5.99
CA ILE A 94 8.00 5.58 5.61
C ILE A 94 8.52 6.63 6.60
N SER A 95 7.71 7.64 6.92
CA SER A 95 8.05 8.67 7.90
C SER A 95 8.41 8.06 9.26
N LYS A 96 7.64 7.07 9.74
CA LYS A 96 7.92 6.38 11.01
C LYS A 96 9.21 5.57 10.96
N LEU A 97 9.39 4.73 9.95
CA LEU A 97 10.59 3.88 9.80
C LEU A 97 11.87 4.71 9.68
N ILE A 98 11.78 5.85 9.02
CA ILE A 98 12.88 6.81 8.90
C ILE A 98 13.26 7.37 10.28
N VAL A 99 12.28 7.89 11.02
CA VAL A 99 12.49 8.56 12.31
C VAL A 99 12.95 7.58 13.39
N GLU A 100 12.40 6.37 13.42
CA GLU A 100 12.73 5.35 14.42
C GLU A 100 14.11 4.74 14.23
N ASN A 101 14.58 4.60 12.98
CA ASN A 101 15.83 3.89 12.67
C ASN A 101 17.00 4.80 12.29
N ASN A 102 16.78 6.11 12.12
CA ASN A 102 17.84 7.02 11.68
C ASN A 102 17.78 8.36 12.41
N ASN A 103 18.93 8.85 12.89
CA ASN A 103 19.05 10.18 13.52
C ASN A 103 19.03 11.32 12.47
N ILE A 104 18.10 11.28 11.52
CA ILE A 104 18.10 12.15 10.34
C ILE A 104 17.28 13.43 10.51
N GLY A 105 16.72 13.67 11.70
CA GLY A 105 15.99 14.91 11.99
C GLY A 105 14.52 14.89 11.56
N ALA A 106 13.89 16.06 11.60
CA ALA A 106 12.49 16.23 11.26
C ALA A 106 12.27 16.17 9.74
N ILE A 107 11.35 15.32 9.30
CA ILE A 107 11.01 15.16 7.87
C ILE A 107 10.20 16.36 7.39
N LEU A 108 10.67 16.97 6.30
CA LEU A 108 10.01 18.08 5.62
C LEU A 108 9.26 17.62 4.37
N ASN A 109 9.78 16.62 3.64
CA ASN A 109 9.17 16.10 2.43
C ASN A 109 9.63 14.66 2.12
N ILE A 110 8.78 13.85 1.50
CA ILE A 110 9.10 12.50 0.99
C ILE A 110 8.62 12.37 -0.45
N ILE A 111 9.53 12.06 -1.37
CA ILE A 111 9.24 11.83 -2.78
C ILE A 111 9.53 10.37 -3.12
N LYS A 112 8.51 9.64 -3.57
CA LYS A 112 8.65 8.27 -4.05
C LYS A 112 9.16 8.25 -5.49
N ILE A 113 10.37 7.76 -5.69
CA ILE A 113 11.03 7.58 -6.98
C ILE A 113 10.85 6.11 -7.42
N LYS A 114 10.15 5.88 -8.54
CA LYS A 114 9.96 4.53 -9.11
C LYS A 114 11.01 4.29 -10.19
N ASN A 115 11.85 3.27 -10.00
CA ASN A 115 12.81 2.86 -11.02
C ASN A 115 12.55 1.39 -11.42
N GLY A 116 11.88 1.19 -12.55
CA GLY A 116 11.53 -0.14 -13.10
C GLY A 116 10.56 -0.97 -12.24
N MET A 117 10.28 -2.21 -12.67
CA MET A 117 9.26 -3.11 -12.08
C MET A 117 9.54 -3.59 -10.65
N SER A 118 10.74 -3.36 -10.09
CA SER A 118 11.16 -4.04 -8.86
C SER A 118 11.96 -3.19 -7.86
N SER A 119 12.18 -1.89 -8.07
CA SER A 119 12.87 -1.05 -7.07
C SER A 119 12.16 0.27 -6.82
N ILE A 120 11.85 0.52 -5.55
CA ILE A 120 11.29 1.79 -5.08
C ILE A 120 12.38 2.48 -4.28
N ARG A 121 12.62 3.76 -4.60
CA ARG A 121 13.45 4.65 -3.81
C ARG A 121 12.58 5.77 -3.23
N TYR A 122 13.01 6.33 -2.12
CA TYR A 122 12.38 7.48 -1.48
C TYR A 122 13.44 8.54 -1.28
N HIS A 123 13.25 9.71 -1.86
CA HIS A 123 14.01 10.91 -1.53
C HIS A 123 13.32 11.61 -0.38
N ILE A 124 14.07 11.95 0.66
CA ILE A 124 13.57 12.46 1.92
C ILE A 124 14.34 13.73 2.23
N LEU A 125 13.62 14.85 2.30
CA LEU A 125 14.14 16.11 2.77
C LEU A 125 13.86 16.23 4.27
N THR A 126 14.87 16.63 5.03
CA THR A 126 14.78 16.85 6.48
C THR A 126 15.39 18.19 6.87
N ASP A 127 15.22 18.60 8.13
CA ASP A 127 15.91 19.75 8.71
C ASP A 127 17.44 19.56 8.86
N LYS A 128 17.94 18.32 8.75
CA LYS A 128 19.38 18.01 8.81
C LYS A 128 20.01 17.71 7.45
N GLY A 129 19.22 17.70 6.37
CA GLY A 129 19.70 17.44 5.02
C GLY A 129 18.81 16.49 4.22
N GLU A 130 19.34 15.99 3.10
CA GLU A 130 18.64 15.14 2.14
C GLU A 130 19.12 13.69 2.17
N PHE A 131 18.20 12.75 2.00
CA PHE A 131 18.45 11.32 2.09
C PHE A 131 17.76 10.56 0.96
N ILE A 132 18.36 9.45 0.51
CA ILE A 132 17.69 8.47 -0.37
C ILE A 132 17.66 7.10 0.30
N LEU A 133 16.46 6.57 0.49
CA LEU A 133 16.25 5.19 0.94
C LEU A 133 15.86 4.29 -0.22
N LYS A 134 16.49 3.13 -0.32
CA LYS A 134 16.17 2.10 -1.31
C LYS A 134 15.52 0.92 -0.60
N ASN A 135 14.40 0.41 -1.14
CA ASN A 135 13.72 -0.80 -0.66
C ASN A 135 13.61 -0.83 0.86
N ILE A 136 12.69 -0.05 1.42
CA ILE A 136 12.43 0.04 2.88
C ILE A 136 12.05 -1.33 3.50
N GLU A 137 11.79 -2.35 2.68
CA GLU A 137 11.54 -3.74 3.10
C GLU A 137 12.82 -4.58 3.30
N ASP A 138 13.98 -4.15 2.82
CA ASP A 138 15.27 -4.80 3.08
C ASP A 138 16.17 -3.83 3.84
N ASN A 139 16.72 -4.27 4.98
CA ASN A 139 17.59 -3.51 5.90
C ASN A 139 18.94 -3.01 5.30
N GLY A 140 18.98 -2.57 4.04
CA GLY A 140 20.13 -2.05 3.32
C GLY A 140 20.17 -0.53 3.27
N MET A 141 20.38 0.11 4.44
CA MET A 141 20.81 1.50 4.52
C MET A 141 22.09 1.69 3.69
N ASN A 142 22.09 2.57 2.68
CA ASN A 142 23.28 2.82 1.86
C ASN A 142 23.90 4.18 2.14
N ASN A 143 25.00 4.13 2.90
CA ASN A 143 26.30 4.80 2.74
C ASN A 143 26.36 6.16 1.98
N PRO A 144 26.85 7.25 2.65
CA PRO A 144 27.10 8.58 2.08
C PRO A 144 27.92 8.64 0.79
N GLU A 145 28.72 7.62 0.46
CA GLU A 145 29.59 7.61 -0.73
C GLU A 145 28.84 7.58 -2.09
N ASN A 146 27.50 7.52 -2.11
CA ASN A 146 26.71 7.52 -3.35
C ASN A 146 25.98 8.84 -3.67
N GLU A 147 26.29 9.93 -2.95
CA GLU A 147 25.73 11.28 -3.17
C GLU A 147 25.77 11.71 -4.66
N TYR A 148 26.88 11.47 -5.36
CA TYR A 148 26.99 11.76 -6.79
C TYR A 148 25.97 11.00 -7.67
N LYS A 149 25.71 9.72 -7.36
CA LYS A 149 24.71 8.93 -8.09
C LYS A 149 23.29 9.39 -7.77
N ILE A 150 23.07 9.88 -6.56
CA ILE A 150 21.79 10.43 -6.10
C ILE A 150 21.45 11.70 -6.89
N HIS A 151 22.37 12.65 -6.98
CA HIS A 151 22.16 13.86 -7.78
C HIS A 151 21.92 13.55 -9.26
N GLN A 152 22.65 12.59 -9.84
CA GLN A 152 22.39 12.15 -11.22
C GLN A 152 20.98 11.56 -11.42
N ILE A 153 20.45 10.84 -10.44
CA ILE A 153 19.09 10.28 -10.54
C ILE A 153 18.05 11.40 -10.45
N LEU A 154 18.24 12.38 -9.55
CA LEU A 154 17.32 13.51 -9.38
C LEU A 154 17.31 14.40 -10.63
N GLU A 155 18.48 14.71 -11.19
CA GLU A 155 18.60 15.45 -12.45
C GLU A 155 17.93 14.73 -13.63
N ASN A 156 18.16 13.41 -13.77
CA ASN A 156 17.59 12.64 -14.87
C ASN A 156 16.06 12.53 -14.83
N GLU A 157 15.47 12.61 -13.63
CA GLU A 157 14.02 12.54 -13.42
C GLU A 157 13.36 13.93 -13.34
N ASN A 158 14.11 15.02 -13.61
CA ASN A 158 13.67 16.41 -13.44
C ASN A 158 13.11 16.71 -12.02
N ILE A 159 13.64 16.03 -11.01
CA ILE A 159 13.28 16.27 -9.63
C ILE A 159 14.25 17.35 -9.11
N PRO A 160 13.75 18.51 -8.67
CA PRO A 160 14.61 19.57 -8.17
C PRO A 160 15.42 19.07 -6.97
N ILE A 161 16.73 19.28 -7.05
CA ILE A 161 17.71 19.16 -5.97
C ILE A 161 17.67 20.47 -5.19
#